data_AF-A0A1G5FZE5-F1
#
_entry.id   AF-A0A1G5FZE5-F1
#
_cell.length_a   1.000
_cell.length_b   1.000
_cell.length_c   1.000
_cell.angle_alpha   90.00
_cell.angle_beta   90.00
_cell.angle_gamma   90.00
#
_symmetry.space_group_name_H-M   'P 1'
#
loop_
_entity.id
_entity.type
_entity.pdbx_description
1 polymer ?
#
loop_
_entity_poly.entity_id
_entity_poly.type
_entity_poly.pdbx_seq_one_letter_code
_entity_poly.pdbx_strand_id
1 'polypeptide(L)'
;MSSFVKNQETELLITDLGSEGEGIGKVDSFPFFVKGAVPGDRILAGVTKVKKNYAFARVIKILEPSTDRVSPKCEAGRRCGGCRLQSLSYEAQLRFKTDKVKNNLMRIGGVPEALLDKIMEPIIGMEENAEGPWRYRNKAQYPFGRDKEGKIVYGFYAGRTHDIITCDDCLISAPENKVILENIVSWMNEHDLDPYDETNGTGLVRHVLIRKSRAFGELMVCLVINSGKLPREKELLEKLVHCEGIVSVSYSVNTENTNVIMGKEYKTIYGRDTIKDRIGELEFNISPLSFYQVNPVQTEKLYSTALEFADLSGDEIVWDLYCGIGTISLFLARHARKVCGVEIVPQAIDDAKQNAESNGISNAEFYVGAAEEVLPAYYEKNSDEMTHPDVVVVDPPRKGLDEKCIETIVKMAPEKVVYVSCDPATLARDIKIFTENGYALKRVRACDMFPQTVHVETVALLGWKDVDEYIYIDYEPDHHQKKRGRATYQQIKEYVMNTHGLHVSSLDIAQIKDKCGFEKRDNYNKGKEGHRVPI
;
A
#
# COMPACT_ATOMS: atom_id res chain seq x y z
N MET A 1 -26.02 3.14 36.94
CA MET A 1 -25.55 2.95 35.55
C MET A 1 -26.69 3.33 34.64
N SER A 2 -26.52 4.40 33.87
CA SER A 2 -27.51 4.90 32.92
C SER A 2 -27.78 3.82 31.87
N SER A 3 -28.93 3.13 31.95
CA SER A 3 -29.29 2.10 30.97
C SER A 3 -29.87 2.75 29.73
N PHE A 4 -29.01 3.07 28.77
CA PHE A 4 -29.46 3.54 27.47
C PHE A 4 -30.31 2.47 26.78
N VAL A 5 -31.40 2.89 26.14
CA VAL A 5 -32.29 1.99 25.39
C VAL A 5 -32.31 2.36 23.91
N LYS A 6 -32.60 1.38 23.05
CA LYS A 6 -32.75 1.61 21.61
C LYS A 6 -33.87 2.64 21.36
N ASN A 7 -33.64 3.53 20.39
CA ASN A 7 -34.48 4.67 20.01
C ASN A 7 -34.53 5.82 21.03
N GLN A 8 -33.81 5.74 22.14
CA GLN A 8 -33.63 6.89 23.01
C GLN A 8 -32.87 8.00 22.28
N GLU A 9 -33.27 9.25 22.50
CA GLU A 9 -32.52 10.41 22.06
C GLU A 9 -31.64 10.93 23.20
N THR A 10 -30.41 11.30 22.87
CA THR A 10 -29.43 11.82 23.82
C THR A 10 -28.57 12.87 23.15
N GLU A 11 -28.22 13.91 23.90
CA GLU A 11 -27.31 14.93 23.42
C GLU A 11 -25.86 14.44 23.56
N LEU A 12 -25.05 14.61 22.52
CA LEU A 12 -23.66 14.21 22.51
C LEU A 12 -22.77 15.34 22.01
N LEU A 13 -21.69 15.61 22.72
CA LEU A 13 -20.52 16.28 22.17
C LEU A 13 -19.60 15.21 21.57
N ILE A 14 -19.27 15.37 20.29
CA ILE A 14 -18.32 14.50 19.61
C ILE A 14 -16.92 15.02 19.86
N THR A 15 -16.05 14.14 20.36
CA THR A 15 -14.71 14.52 20.83
C THR A 15 -13.59 13.89 20.00
N ASP A 16 -13.88 12.80 19.29
CA ASP A 16 -12.88 12.02 18.55
C ASP A 16 -13.54 11.25 17.40
N LEU A 17 -12.74 10.57 16.59
CA LEU A 17 -13.16 9.65 15.52
C LEU A 17 -12.66 8.24 15.77
N GLY A 18 -13.49 7.25 15.47
CA GLY A 18 -13.09 5.85 15.38
C GLY A 18 -12.24 5.58 14.15
N SER A 19 -11.59 4.41 14.13
CA SER A 19 -10.74 3.95 13.03
C SER A 19 -11.48 3.88 11.67
N GLU A 20 -12.80 3.76 11.73
CA GLU A 20 -13.74 3.59 10.63
C GLU A 20 -14.49 4.89 10.28
N GLY A 21 -14.09 6.03 10.86
CA GLY A 21 -14.59 7.38 10.57
C GLY A 21 -15.90 7.75 11.27
N GLU A 22 -16.32 6.96 12.27
CA GLU A 22 -17.47 7.26 13.12
C GLU A 22 -17.10 8.24 14.24
N GLY A 23 -17.95 9.23 14.52
CA GLY A 23 -17.74 10.15 15.64
C GLY A 23 -17.87 9.43 16.98
N ILE A 24 -17.00 9.78 17.92
CA ILE A 24 -17.01 9.24 19.29
C ILE A 24 -17.42 10.36 20.26
N GLY A 25 -18.56 10.14 20.92
CA GLY A 25 -19.03 10.95 22.05
C GLY A 25 -19.16 10.10 23.31
N LYS A 26 -19.26 10.73 24.48
CA LYS A 26 -19.45 10.03 25.75
C LYS A 26 -20.53 10.71 26.59
N VAL A 27 -21.32 9.90 27.30
CA VAL A 27 -22.22 10.35 28.38
C VAL A 27 -21.86 9.53 29.62
N ASP A 28 -21.54 10.16 30.74
CA ASP A 28 -21.11 9.48 31.97
C ASP A 28 -19.99 8.44 31.74
N SER A 29 -19.01 8.78 30.89
CA SER A 29 -17.94 7.87 30.42
C SER A 29 -18.36 6.69 29.55
N PHE A 30 -19.65 6.53 29.24
CA PHE A 30 -20.15 5.51 28.32
C PHE A 30 -20.03 5.96 26.85
N PRO A 31 -19.25 5.27 26.00
CA PRO A 31 -18.96 5.72 24.64
C PRO A 31 -20.08 5.41 23.63
N PHE A 32 -20.28 6.35 22.72
CA PHE A 32 -21.20 6.28 21.59
C PHE A 32 -20.44 6.44 20.28
N PHE A 33 -20.70 5.54 19.35
CA PHE A 33 -20.19 5.57 17.98
C PHE A 33 -21.29 6.08 17.04
N VAL A 34 -21.02 7.21 16.37
CA VAL A 34 -22.04 7.96 15.61
C VAL A 34 -21.60 8.17 14.18
N LYS A 35 -22.24 7.45 13.24
CA LYS A 35 -21.92 7.58 11.81
C LYS A 35 -22.24 9.00 11.31
N GLY A 36 -21.28 9.64 10.64
CA GLY A 36 -21.44 10.95 10.01
C GLY A 36 -21.33 12.15 10.95
N ALA A 37 -21.07 11.92 12.23
CA ALA A 37 -20.73 12.97 13.19
C ALA A 37 -19.22 13.25 13.18
N VAL A 38 -18.83 14.49 13.46
CA VAL A 38 -17.48 15.03 13.33
C VAL A 38 -17.02 15.59 14.68
N PRO A 39 -15.74 15.44 15.09
CA PRO A 39 -15.21 16.06 16.31
C PRO A 39 -15.51 17.55 16.38
N GLY A 40 -16.03 18.00 17.52
CA GLY A 40 -16.52 19.36 17.74
C GLY A 40 -18.02 19.53 17.52
N ASP A 41 -18.72 18.57 16.90
CA ASP A 41 -20.18 18.66 16.80
C ASP A 41 -20.85 18.46 18.15
N ARG A 42 -21.87 19.28 18.42
CA ARG A 42 -22.91 19.00 19.40
C ARG A 42 -24.16 18.51 18.67
N ILE A 43 -24.60 17.30 18.97
CA ILE A 43 -25.70 16.65 18.23
C ILE A 43 -26.79 16.14 19.16
N LEU A 44 -28.01 16.07 18.62
CA LEU A 44 -29.03 15.16 19.11
C LEU A 44 -28.85 13.81 18.40
N ALA A 45 -28.51 12.78 19.17
CA ALA A 45 -28.24 11.45 18.67
C ALA A 45 -29.36 10.48 19.04
N GLY A 46 -29.79 9.67 18.08
CA GLY A 46 -30.76 8.60 18.28
C GLY A 46 -30.05 7.26 18.42
N VAL A 47 -30.20 6.60 19.56
CA VAL A 47 -29.54 5.31 19.86
C VAL A 47 -30.09 4.22 18.96
N THR A 48 -29.22 3.55 18.19
CA THR A 48 -29.62 2.50 17.24
C THR A 48 -29.38 1.10 17.78
N LYS A 49 -28.32 0.92 18.58
CA LYS A 49 -27.94 -0.37 19.16
C LYS A 49 -27.10 -0.15 20.42
N VAL A 50 -27.45 -0.84 21.50
CA VAL A 50 -26.70 -0.79 22.77
C VAL A 50 -25.93 -2.10 22.94
N LYS A 51 -24.68 -2.00 23.37
CA LYS A 51 -23.79 -3.11 23.73
C LYS A 51 -23.38 -2.96 25.19
N LYS A 52 -22.68 -3.97 25.72
CA LYS A 52 -22.27 -4.01 27.13
C LYS A 52 -21.46 -2.77 27.56
N ASN A 53 -20.52 -2.33 26.71
CA ASN A 53 -19.55 -1.28 27.06
C ASN A 53 -19.64 -0.03 26.17
N TYR A 54 -20.58 0.01 25.22
CA TYR A 54 -20.71 1.10 24.26
C TYR A 54 -22.06 1.05 23.55
N ALA A 55 -22.42 2.10 22.81
CA ALA A 55 -23.59 2.12 21.93
C ALA A 55 -23.26 2.68 20.55
N PHE A 56 -24.12 2.34 19.58
CA PHE A 56 -24.16 2.98 18.27
C PHE A 56 -25.35 3.93 18.21
N ALA A 57 -25.16 5.10 17.62
CA ALA A 57 -26.21 6.07 17.39
C ALA A 57 -26.12 6.66 15.97
N ARG A 58 -27.17 7.38 15.57
CA ARG A 58 -27.20 8.18 14.35
C ARG A 58 -27.48 9.63 14.69
N VAL A 59 -26.95 10.54 13.88
CA VAL A 59 -27.28 11.97 13.99
C VAL A 59 -28.76 12.17 13.63
N ILE A 60 -29.55 12.69 14.56
CA ILE A 60 -30.93 13.14 14.31
C ILE A 60 -30.92 14.61 13.92
N LYS A 61 -30.18 15.42 14.67
CA LYS A 61 -30.01 16.85 14.42
C LYS A 61 -28.62 17.30 14.85
N ILE A 62 -28.01 18.19 14.07
CA ILE A 62 -26.82 18.93 14.48
C ILE A 62 -27.31 20.17 15.23
N LEU A 63 -26.96 20.28 16.51
CA LEU A 63 -27.32 21.42 17.36
C LEU A 63 -26.31 22.55 17.15
N GLU A 64 -25.01 22.21 17.21
CA GLU A 64 -23.91 23.11 16.93
C GLU A 64 -22.89 22.36 16.06
N PRO A 65 -22.59 22.82 14.83
CA PRO A 65 -21.63 22.16 13.95
C PRO A 65 -20.19 22.44 14.38
N SER A 66 -19.31 21.46 14.20
CA SER A 66 -17.86 21.65 14.29
C SER A 66 -17.36 22.68 13.27
N THR A 67 -16.27 23.37 13.60
CA THR A 67 -15.54 24.25 12.64
C THR A 67 -14.94 23.46 11.47
N ASP A 68 -14.66 22.16 11.66
CA ASP A 68 -14.14 21.28 10.61
C ASP A 68 -15.26 20.62 9.78
N ARG A 69 -16.52 20.86 10.11
CA ARG A 69 -17.64 20.25 9.39
C ARG A 69 -17.87 20.93 8.04
N VAL A 70 -17.97 20.12 7.00
CA VAL A 70 -18.39 20.55 5.66
C VAL A 70 -19.59 19.76 5.16
N SER A 71 -20.30 20.31 4.19
CA SER A 71 -21.38 19.60 3.49
C SER A 71 -20.80 18.56 2.53
N PRO A 72 -21.15 17.27 2.65
CA PRO A 72 -20.72 16.25 1.71
C PRO A 72 -21.18 16.59 0.28
N LYS A 73 -20.27 16.46 -0.70
CA LYS A 73 -20.58 16.74 -2.11
C LYS A 73 -21.36 15.62 -2.80
N CYS A 74 -21.19 14.37 -2.37
CA CYS A 74 -21.83 13.21 -3.00
C CYS A 74 -23.15 12.85 -2.31
N GLU A 75 -24.26 12.85 -3.07
CA GLU A 75 -25.59 12.50 -2.56
C GLU A 75 -25.67 11.06 -2.03
N ALA A 76 -24.97 10.13 -2.69
CA ALA A 76 -24.88 8.73 -2.25
C ALA A 76 -24.03 8.56 -0.98
N GLY A 77 -23.18 9.54 -0.63
CA GLY A 77 -22.13 9.43 0.38
C GLY A 77 -22.60 9.01 1.78
N ARG A 78 -23.84 9.35 2.18
CA ARG A 78 -24.41 8.93 3.48
C ARG A 78 -24.65 7.40 3.55
N ARG A 79 -25.03 6.79 2.44
CA ARG A 79 -25.42 5.36 2.34
C ARG A 79 -24.28 4.49 1.83
N CYS A 80 -23.55 4.98 0.83
CA CYS A 80 -22.39 4.33 0.24
C CYS A 80 -21.35 3.98 1.30
N GLY A 81 -20.78 2.77 1.24
CA GLY A 81 -19.74 2.32 2.16
C GLY A 81 -18.35 2.92 1.93
N GLY A 82 -18.13 3.57 0.77
CA GLY A 82 -16.82 4.00 0.29
C GLY A 82 -16.25 5.24 0.96
N CYS A 83 -16.95 6.37 0.90
CA CYS A 83 -16.42 7.68 1.34
C CYS A 83 -16.99 8.08 2.70
N ARG A 84 -16.23 7.83 3.77
CA ARG A 84 -16.70 8.03 5.15
C ARG A 84 -16.35 9.37 5.76
N LEU A 85 -15.42 10.12 5.16
CA LEU A 85 -14.90 11.37 5.72
C LEU A 85 -15.42 12.63 5.01
N GLN A 86 -16.38 12.54 4.09
CA GLN A 86 -16.87 13.70 3.32
C GLN A 86 -17.50 14.82 4.17
N SER A 87 -17.86 14.54 5.42
CA SER A 87 -18.37 15.56 6.35
C SER A 87 -17.24 16.36 7.02
N LEU A 88 -15.98 15.97 6.85
CA LEU A 88 -14.80 16.67 7.36
C LEU A 88 -14.18 17.54 6.27
N SER A 89 -13.73 18.74 6.65
CA SER A 89 -12.83 19.56 5.86
C SER A 89 -11.60 18.73 5.46
N TYR A 90 -11.03 19.00 4.29
CA TYR A 90 -9.94 18.17 3.80
C TYR A 90 -8.72 18.19 4.74
N GLU A 91 -8.43 19.35 5.32
CA GLU A 91 -7.39 19.50 6.35
C GLU A 91 -7.65 18.60 7.57
N ALA A 92 -8.89 18.53 8.05
CA ALA A 92 -9.27 17.64 9.15
C ALA A 92 -9.17 16.15 8.76
N GLN A 93 -9.38 15.79 7.49
CA GLN A 93 -9.14 14.43 7.00
C GLN A 93 -7.65 14.07 7.09
N LEU A 94 -6.77 15.00 6.69
CA LEU A 94 -5.32 14.82 6.78
C LEU A 94 -4.87 14.68 8.23
N ARG A 95 -5.34 15.53 9.14
CA ARG A 95 -5.07 15.41 10.59
C ARG A 95 -5.51 14.05 11.14
N PHE A 96 -6.75 13.64 10.85
CA PHE A 96 -7.26 12.32 11.25
C PHE A 96 -6.36 11.16 10.79
N LYS A 97 -5.87 11.21 9.54
CA LYS A 97 -5.00 10.15 8.99
C LYS A 97 -3.61 10.16 9.62
N THR A 98 -3.03 11.34 9.83
CA THR A 98 -1.78 11.51 10.58
C THR A 98 -1.90 10.92 11.98
N ASP A 99 -2.94 11.30 12.72
CA ASP A 99 -3.17 10.81 14.08
C ASP A 99 -3.41 9.30 14.11
N LYS A 100 -4.09 8.75 13.10
CA LYS A 100 -4.30 7.30 12.97
C LYS A 100 -2.97 6.55 12.83
N VAL A 101 -2.05 7.03 12.00
CA VAL A 101 -0.71 6.44 11.84
C VAL A 101 0.10 6.58 13.14
N LYS A 102 0.17 7.80 13.70
CA LYS A 102 0.90 8.09 14.95
C LYS A 102 0.42 7.19 16.10
N ASN A 103 -0.90 7.11 16.31
CA ASN A 103 -1.48 6.29 17.39
C ASN A 103 -1.21 4.79 17.24
N ASN A 104 -1.22 4.25 16.01
CA ASN A 104 -0.90 2.83 15.79
C ASN A 104 0.58 2.54 16.07
N LEU A 105 1.49 3.39 15.61
CA LEU A 105 2.92 3.26 15.89
C LEU A 105 3.22 3.34 17.40
N MET A 106 2.53 4.22 18.13
CA MET A 106 2.66 4.31 19.59
C MET A 106 2.12 3.06 20.31
N ARG A 107 0.85 2.69 20.02
CA ARG A 107 0.12 1.69 20.82
C ARG A 107 0.47 0.26 20.44
N ILE A 108 0.69 0.00 19.16
CA ILE A 108 0.98 -1.35 18.63
C ILE A 108 2.48 -1.51 18.43
N GLY A 109 3.12 -0.50 17.79
CA GLY A 109 4.54 -0.52 17.48
C GLY A 109 5.45 -0.27 18.70
N GLY A 110 4.91 0.25 19.80
CA GLY A 110 5.68 0.61 20.99
C GLY A 110 6.65 1.77 20.76
N VAL A 111 6.46 2.54 19.68
CA VAL A 111 7.34 3.67 19.33
C VAL A 111 7.05 4.85 20.26
N PRO A 112 8.05 5.41 20.97
CA PRO A 112 7.84 6.55 21.85
C PRO A 112 7.32 7.78 21.10
N GLU A 113 6.38 8.52 21.71
CA GLU A 113 5.84 9.75 21.12
C GLU A 113 6.91 10.78 20.78
N ALA A 114 7.87 10.98 21.69
CA ALA A 114 8.98 11.91 21.49
C ALA A 114 9.90 11.54 20.30
N LEU A 115 9.93 10.27 19.89
CA LEU A 115 10.61 9.86 18.66
C LEU A 115 9.76 10.18 17.45
N LEU A 116 8.46 9.85 17.48
CA LEU A 116 7.52 10.12 16.39
C LEU A 116 7.44 11.62 16.06
N ASP A 117 7.44 12.49 17.05
CA ASP A 117 7.44 13.95 16.84
C ASP A 117 8.67 14.45 16.07
N LYS A 118 9.76 13.69 16.03
CA LYS A 118 10.99 14.01 15.29
C LYS A 118 11.03 13.38 13.90
N ILE A 119 10.55 12.14 13.76
CA ILE A 119 10.74 11.34 12.55
C ILE A 119 9.52 11.29 11.63
N MET A 120 8.34 11.67 12.13
CA MET A 120 7.12 11.64 11.35
C MET A 120 6.99 12.92 10.54
N GLU A 121 7.06 12.77 9.22
CA GLU A 121 6.97 13.87 8.27
C GLU A 121 5.52 14.26 7.99
N PRO A 122 5.27 15.51 7.52
CA PRO A 122 3.94 15.94 7.13
C PRO A 122 3.30 15.01 6.10
N ILE A 123 2.03 14.65 6.35
CA ILE A 123 1.23 13.82 5.45
C ILE A 123 1.15 14.45 4.05
N ILE A 124 1.33 13.63 3.03
CA ILE A 124 1.15 14.03 1.64
C ILE A 124 -0.34 14.12 1.36
N GLY A 125 -0.86 15.34 1.25
CA GLY A 125 -2.21 15.62 0.77
C GLY A 125 -2.31 15.59 -0.76
N MET A 126 -3.52 15.44 -1.28
CA MET A 126 -3.83 15.63 -2.69
C MET A 126 -3.97 17.12 -2.91
N GLU A 127 -3.05 17.70 -3.69
CA GLU A 127 -3.04 19.13 -3.98
C GLU A 127 -4.38 19.57 -4.55
N GLU A 128 -4.78 20.80 -4.23
CA GLU A 128 -5.90 21.49 -4.86
C GLU A 128 -5.54 21.89 -6.30
N ASN A 129 -5.30 20.91 -7.17
CA ASN A 129 -5.38 21.14 -8.60
C ASN A 129 -6.85 21.34 -9.01
N ALA A 130 -7.13 21.55 -10.30
CA ALA A 130 -8.46 21.89 -10.81
C ALA A 130 -9.59 20.90 -10.40
N GLU A 131 -9.27 19.68 -9.99
CA GLU A 131 -10.23 18.65 -9.58
C GLU A 131 -10.26 18.42 -8.06
N GLY A 132 -9.27 18.92 -7.30
CA GLY A 132 -9.15 18.72 -5.86
C GLY A 132 -9.07 17.23 -5.45
N PRO A 133 -9.47 16.85 -4.22
CA PRO A 133 -9.47 15.46 -3.74
C PRO A 133 -10.63 14.62 -4.31
N TRP A 134 -10.88 14.75 -5.61
CA TRP A 134 -11.96 14.14 -6.39
C TRP A 134 -11.42 13.62 -7.72
N ARG A 135 -12.23 12.81 -8.44
CA ARG A 135 -11.89 12.25 -9.77
C ARG A 135 -10.51 11.58 -9.86
N TYR A 136 -10.04 11.02 -8.75
CA TYR A 136 -8.70 10.46 -8.67
C TYR A 136 -8.65 8.97 -9.01
N ARG A 137 -9.76 8.22 -8.85
CA ARG A 137 -9.79 6.77 -9.05
C ARG A 137 -9.74 6.43 -10.54
N ASN A 138 -8.67 5.76 -10.93
CA ASN A 138 -8.49 5.17 -12.26
C ASN A 138 -9.16 3.79 -12.42
N LYS A 139 -9.71 3.21 -11.34
CA LYS A 139 -10.34 1.88 -11.35
C LYS A 139 -11.60 1.87 -10.49
N ALA A 140 -12.66 1.30 -11.04
CA ALA A 140 -13.90 1.03 -10.32
C ALA A 140 -14.43 -0.36 -10.65
N GLN A 141 -15.08 -0.98 -9.67
CA GLN A 141 -15.77 -2.27 -9.82
C GLN A 141 -17.20 -2.06 -9.37
N TYR A 142 -18.15 -2.35 -10.26
CA TYR A 142 -19.57 -2.15 -10.02
C TYR A 142 -20.28 -3.50 -10.02
N PRO A 143 -20.88 -3.94 -8.90
CA PRO A 143 -21.84 -5.04 -8.92
C PRO A 143 -23.09 -4.63 -9.70
N PHE A 144 -23.72 -5.61 -10.33
CA PHE A 144 -25.07 -5.50 -10.87
C PHE A 144 -26.03 -6.31 -9.99
N GLY A 145 -27.26 -5.83 -9.87
CA GLY A 145 -28.33 -6.52 -9.14
C GLY A 145 -29.70 -6.04 -9.58
N ARG A 146 -30.73 -6.42 -8.83
CA ARG A 146 -32.09 -5.90 -9.01
C ARG A 146 -32.52 -5.12 -7.78
N ASP A 147 -33.25 -4.02 -7.99
CA ASP A 147 -33.95 -3.35 -6.90
C ASP A 147 -35.27 -4.06 -6.56
N LYS A 148 -36.03 -3.47 -5.63
CA LYS A 148 -37.31 -4.03 -5.17
C LYS A 148 -38.41 -4.03 -6.24
N GLU A 149 -38.27 -3.20 -7.27
CA GLU A 149 -39.19 -3.13 -8.40
C GLU A 149 -38.76 -4.08 -9.53
N GLY A 150 -37.67 -4.82 -9.33
CA GLY A 150 -37.11 -5.74 -10.29
C GLY A 150 -36.29 -5.05 -11.38
N LYS A 151 -35.98 -3.76 -11.28
CA LYS A 151 -35.15 -3.06 -12.27
C LYS A 151 -33.67 -3.41 -12.05
N ILE A 152 -32.91 -3.58 -13.14
CA ILE A 152 -31.46 -3.75 -13.07
C ILE A 152 -30.83 -2.46 -12.53
N VAL A 153 -30.03 -2.61 -11.49
CA VAL A 153 -29.28 -1.53 -10.83
C VAL A 153 -27.80 -1.88 -10.74
N TYR A 154 -26.98 -0.83 -10.67
CA TYR A 154 -25.54 -0.90 -10.42
C TYR A 154 -25.16 0.17 -9.41
N GLY A 155 -24.00 0.04 -8.79
CA GLY A 155 -23.49 1.08 -7.89
C GLY A 155 -22.44 0.53 -6.96
N PHE A 156 -22.57 0.81 -5.66
CA PHE A 156 -21.67 0.28 -4.64
C PHE A 156 -22.47 -0.32 -3.49
N TYR A 157 -21.90 -1.33 -2.85
CA TYR A 157 -22.52 -1.89 -1.67
C TYR A 157 -22.63 -0.87 -0.52
N ALA A 158 -23.75 -0.89 0.19
CA ALA A 158 -23.91 -0.15 1.42
C ALA A 158 -22.92 -0.66 2.48
N GLY A 159 -22.57 0.21 3.44
CA GLY A 159 -21.59 -0.16 4.46
C GLY A 159 -22.00 -1.43 5.23
N ARG A 160 -21.16 -2.48 5.12
CA ARG A 160 -21.32 -3.79 5.78
C ARG A 160 -22.53 -4.62 5.32
N THR A 161 -23.02 -4.42 4.09
CA THR A 161 -24.05 -5.28 3.46
C THR A 161 -23.68 -5.56 2.00
N HIS A 162 -24.44 -6.42 1.32
CA HIS A 162 -24.41 -6.58 -0.15
C HIS A 162 -25.59 -5.86 -0.83
N ASP A 163 -26.18 -4.88 -0.15
CA ASP A 163 -27.25 -4.06 -0.74
C ASP A 163 -26.62 -3.01 -1.67
N ILE A 164 -27.02 -3.00 -2.93
CA ILE A 164 -26.50 -2.05 -3.91
C ILE A 164 -27.15 -0.67 -3.70
N ILE A 165 -26.31 0.35 -3.49
CA ILE A 165 -26.69 1.75 -3.53
C ILE A 165 -26.39 2.27 -4.93
N THR A 166 -27.44 2.59 -5.67
CA THR A 166 -27.32 3.21 -7.00
C THR A 166 -26.49 4.47 -6.93
N CYS A 167 -25.53 4.58 -7.84
CA CYS A 167 -24.58 5.69 -7.90
C CYS A 167 -24.17 5.92 -9.35
N ASP A 168 -24.94 6.73 -10.07
CA ASP A 168 -24.70 7.04 -11.48
C ASP A 168 -23.38 7.82 -11.67
N ASP A 169 -23.11 8.79 -10.78
CA ASP A 169 -21.88 9.57 -10.79
C ASP A 169 -21.15 9.50 -9.45
N CYS A 170 -20.08 8.69 -9.40
CA CYS A 170 -19.20 8.62 -8.25
C CYS A 170 -18.12 9.71 -8.34
N LEU A 171 -18.21 10.74 -7.48
CA LEU A 171 -17.33 11.92 -7.54
C LEU A 171 -15.83 11.63 -7.40
N ILE A 172 -15.43 10.44 -6.90
CA ILE A 172 -14.02 10.05 -6.82
C ILE A 172 -13.57 9.21 -8.02
N SER A 173 -14.47 8.79 -8.90
CA SER A 173 -14.20 7.96 -10.08
C SER A 173 -14.34 8.75 -11.38
N ALA A 174 -13.91 8.14 -12.48
CA ALA A 174 -14.06 8.66 -13.84
C ALA A 174 -15.55 8.90 -14.23
N PRO A 175 -15.88 10.07 -14.80
CA PRO A 175 -17.25 10.37 -15.26
C PRO A 175 -17.73 9.45 -16.39
N GLU A 176 -16.81 8.92 -17.21
CA GLU A 176 -17.12 8.01 -18.32
C GLU A 176 -17.77 6.69 -17.86
N ASN A 177 -17.56 6.31 -16.60
CA ASN A 177 -18.15 5.10 -16.02
C ASN A 177 -19.67 5.09 -16.17
N LYS A 178 -20.33 6.25 -16.04
CA LYS A 178 -21.79 6.35 -16.15
C LYS A 178 -22.30 5.83 -17.49
N VAL A 179 -21.72 6.35 -18.59
CA VAL A 179 -22.14 6.00 -19.95
C VAL A 179 -21.90 4.52 -20.23
N ILE A 180 -20.75 3.98 -19.77
CA ILE A 180 -20.42 2.56 -19.91
C ILE A 180 -21.44 1.68 -19.16
N LEU A 181 -21.79 2.04 -17.93
CA LEU A 181 -22.75 1.31 -17.11
C LEU A 181 -24.15 1.35 -17.72
N GLU A 182 -24.60 2.51 -18.21
CA GLU A 182 -25.89 2.67 -18.90
C GLU A 182 -25.96 1.81 -20.17
N ASN A 183 -24.87 1.76 -20.96
CA ASN A 183 -24.78 0.91 -22.14
C ASN A 183 -24.84 -0.59 -21.80
N ILE A 184 -24.17 -1.02 -20.72
CA ILE A 184 -24.26 -2.41 -20.25
C ILE A 184 -25.68 -2.74 -19.78
N VAL A 185 -26.33 -1.85 -19.01
CA VAL A 185 -27.73 -2.06 -18.58
C VAL A 185 -28.69 -2.11 -19.76
N SER A 186 -28.52 -1.25 -20.77
CA SER A 186 -29.30 -1.28 -22.01
C SER A 186 -29.13 -2.62 -22.74
N TRP A 187 -27.88 -3.09 -22.91
CA TRP A 187 -27.60 -4.40 -23.50
C TRP A 187 -28.24 -5.56 -22.70
N MET A 188 -28.15 -5.53 -21.37
CA MET A 188 -28.78 -6.56 -20.53
C MET A 188 -30.29 -6.60 -20.71
N ASN A 189 -30.96 -5.44 -20.74
CA ASN A 189 -32.41 -5.37 -20.90
C ASN A 189 -32.86 -5.78 -22.31
N GLU A 190 -32.15 -5.38 -23.37
CA GLU A 190 -32.51 -5.70 -24.76
C GLU A 190 -32.35 -7.17 -25.13
N HIS A 191 -31.62 -7.93 -24.31
CA HIS A 191 -31.32 -9.34 -24.56
C HIS A 191 -31.73 -10.27 -23.42
N ASP A 192 -32.60 -9.79 -22.51
CA ASP A 192 -33.14 -10.57 -21.39
C ASP A 192 -32.03 -11.23 -20.54
N LEU A 193 -30.95 -10.51 -20.26
CA LEU A 193 -29.82 -11.00 -19.47
C LEU A 193 -29.94 -10.55 -18.01
N ASP A 194 -29.88 -11.52 -17.09
CA ASP A 194 -30.01 -11.27 -15.67
C ASP A 194 -28.68 -10.86 -15.01
N PRO A 195 -28.71 -9.92 -14.05
CA PRO A 195 -27.61 -9.77 -13.10
C PRO A 195 -27.50 -11.02 -12.21
N TYR A 196 -26.32 -11.25 -11.65
CA TYR A 196 -26.09 -12.38 -10.76
C TYR A 196 -26.81 -12.20 -9.42
N ASP A 197 -27.48 -13.25 -8.96
CA ASP A 197 -28.12 -13.34 -7.66
C ASP A 197 -27.30 -14.28 -6.76
N GLU A 198 -26.64 -13.70 -5.76
CA GLU A 198 -25.81 -14.43 -4.78
C GLU A 198 -26.62 -15.44 -3.95
N THR A 199 -27.94 -15.27 -3.82
CA THR A 199 -28.80 -16.13 -2.98
C THR A 199 -29.01 -17.50 -3.60
N ASN A 200 -29.24 -17.55 -4.91
CA ASN A 200 -29.53 -18.78 -5.64
C ASN A 200 -28.40 -19.19 -6.61
N GLY A 201 -27.38 -18.34 -6.79
CA GLY A 201 -26.24 -18.59 -7.69
C GLY A 201 -26.59 -18.52 -9.17
N THR A 202 -27.66 -17.83 -9.54
CA THR A 202 -28.15 -17.71 -10.92
C THR A 202 -27.93 -16.32 -11.51
N GLY A 203 -28.24 -16.14 -12.79
CA GLY A 203 -27.96 -14.92 -13.54
C GLY A 203 -26.56 -14.90 -14.15
N LEU A 204 -26.31 -13.93 -15.04
CA LEU A 204 -25.11 -13.85 -15.87
C LEU A 204 -24.12 -12.81 -15.36
N VAL A 205 -24.51 -11.54 -15.30
CA VAL A 205 -23.57 -10.43 -15.09
C VAL A 205 -23.38 -10.20 -13.60
N ARG A 206 -22.18 -10.47 -13.08
CA ARG A 206 -21.85 -10.23 -11.67
C ARG A 206 -21.44 -8.79 -11.45
N HIS A 207 -20.40 -8.39 -12.16
CA HIS A 207 -19.74 -7.10 -11.99
C HIS A 207 -19.25 -6.57 -13.34
N VAL A 208 -18.87 -5.29 -13.37
CA VAL A 208 -17.95 -4.77 -14.38
C VAL A 208 -16.77 -4.08 -13.68
N LEU A 209 -15.56 -4.37 -14.13
CA LEU A 209 -14.35 -3.63 -13.82
C LEU A 209 -14.13 -2.61 -14.95
N ILE A 210 -13.99 -1.35 -14.58
CA ILE A 210 -13.65 -0.27 -15.51
C ILE A 210 -12.34 0.35 -15.04
N ARG A 211 -11.37 0.50 -15.95
CA ARG A 211 -10.16 1.31 -15.71
C ARG A 211 -10.09 2.47 -16.69
N LYS A 212 -9.56 3.59 -16.21
CA LYS A 212 -9.26 4.79 -17.00
C LYS A 212 -7.81 5.18 -16.76
N SER A 213 -6.98 5.16 -17.80
CA SER A 213 -5.67 5.80 -17.75
C SER A 213 -5.83 7.30 -17.58
N ARG A 214 -5.13 7.85 -16.58
CA ARG A 214 -5.11 9.31 -16.39
C ARG A 214 -4.20 9.96 -17.41
N ALA A 215 -3.09 9.33 -17.76
CA ALA A 215 -2.08 9.91 -18.66
C ALA A 215 -2.51 9.91 -20.13
N PHE A 216 -3.21 8.87 -20.58
CA PHE A 216 -3.54 8.67 -22.00
C PHE A 216 -5.04 8.73 -22.31
N GLY A 217 -5.90 8.78 -21.29
CA GLY A 217 -7.37 8.76 -21.47
C GLY A 217 -7.92 7.42 -21.94
N GLU A 218 -7.10 6.36 -21.95
CA GLU A 218 -7.49 5.01 -22.35
C GLU A 218 -8.47 4.38 -21.36
N LEU A 219 -9.51 3.72 -21.87
CA LEU A 219 -10.52 3.01 -21.09
C LEU A 219 -10.45 1.50 -21.36
N MET A 220 -10.53 0.75 -20.27
CA MET A 220 -10.68 -0.69 -20.25
C MET A 220 -12.00 -1.05 -19.58
N VAL A 221 -12.74 -1.97 -20.20
CA VAL A 221 -13.97 -2.56 -19.64
C VAL A 221 -13.81 -4.07 -19.57
N CYS A 222 -13.96 -4.66 -18.39
CA CYS A 222 -13.94 -6.10 -18.18
C CYS A 222 -15.21 -6.55 -17.45
N LEU A 223 -16.11 -7.26 -18.13
CA LEU A 223 -17.30 -7.83 -17.49
C LEU A 223 -16.92 -9.08 -16.71
N VAL A 224 -17.47 -9.25 -15.51
CA VAL A 224 -17.36 -10.49 -14.75
C VAL A 224 -18.66 -11.27 -14.90
N ILE A 225 -18.57 -12.48 -15.45
CA ILE A 225 -19.74 -13.30 -15.78
C ILE A 225 -19.76 -14.65 -15.04
N ASN A 226 -20.97 -15.09 -14.70
CA ASN A 226 -21.29 -16.41 -14.18
C ASN A 226 -21.62 -17.39 -15.33
N SER A 227 -20.72 -17.51 -16.30
CA SER A 227 -20.86 -18.39 -17.47
C SER A 227 -19.49 -18.62 -18.10
N GLY A 228 -19.27 -19.79 -18.69
CA GLY A 228 -18.01 -20.08 -19.41
C GLY A 228 -17.81 -19.24 -20.68
N LYS A 229 -18.84 -18.55 -21.17
CA LYS A 229 -18.80 -17.71 -22.37
C LYS A 229 -19.76 -16.52 -22.22
N LEU A 230 -19.40 -15.38 -22.80
CA LEU A 230 -20.26 -14.20 -22.90
C LEU A 230 -21.24 -14.36 -24.09
N PRO A 231 -22.56 -14.49 -23.87
CA PRO A 231 -23.54 -14.42 -24.96
C PRO A 231 -23.64 -12.99 -25.50
N ARG A 232 -24.17 -12.81 -26.72
CA ARG A 232 -24.46 -11.48 -27.30
C ARG A 232 -23.26 -10.50 -27.27
N GLU A 233 -22.07 -11.05 -27.48
CA GLU A 233 -20.79 -10.32 -27.43
C GLU A 233 -20.76 -9.17 -28.44
N LYS A 234 -21.27 -9.39 -29.66
CA LYS A 234 -21.27 -8.38 -30.73
C LYS A 234 -22.15 -7.19 -30.38
N GLU A 235 -23.34 -7.47 -29.86
CA GLU A 235 -24.32 -6.45 -29.48
C GLU A 235 -23.85 -5.61 -28.27
N LEU A 236 -23.10 -6.24 -27.34
CA LEU A 236 -22.42 -5.49 -26.27
C LEU A 236 -21.35 -4.55 -26.86
N LEU A 237 -20.51 -5.07 -27.75
CA LEU A 237 -19.45 -4.30 -28.37
C LEU A 237 -19.99 -3.10 -29.14
N GLU A 238 -21.06 -3.26 -29.92
CA GLU A 238 -21.72 -2.16 -30.65
C GLU A 238 -22.10 -1.00 -29.72
N LYS A 239 -22.56 -1.27 -28.49
CA LYS A 239 -22.86 -0.21 -27.52
C LYS A 239 -21.62 0.40 -26.88
N LEU A 240 -20.57 -0.39 -26.63
CA LEU A 240 -19.39 0.06 -25.92
C LEU A 240 -18.38 0.80 -26.81
N VAL A 241 -18.12 0.34 -28.03
CA VAL A 241 -17.05 0.90 -28.89
C VAL A 241 -17.30 2.35 -29.32
N HIS A 242 -18.53 2.85 -29.16
CA HIS A 242 -18.87 4.26 -29.37
C HIS A 242 -18.48 5.17 -28.20
N CYS A 243 -18.12 4.62 -27.03
CA CYS A 243 -17.56 5.38 -25.94
C CYS A 243 -16.11 5.77 -26.27
N GLU A 244 -15.85 7.07 -26.37
CA GLU A 244 -14.52 7.61 -26.61
C GLU A 244 -13.51 7.10 -25.57
N GLY A 245 -12.33 6.68 -26.03
CA GLY A 245 -11.25 6.18 -25.18
C GLY A 245 -11.26 4.66 -24.94
N ILE A 246 -12.31 3.92 -25.29
CA ILE A 246 -12.30 2.45 -25.14
C ILE A 246 -11.30 1.81 -26.10
N VAL A 247 -10.29 1.15 -25.51
CA VAL A 247 -9.22 0.45 -26.24
C VAL A 247 -9.11 -1.02 -25.87
N SER A 248 -9.83 -1.46 -24.83
CA SER A 248 -9.83 -2.83 -24.33
C SER A 248 -11.22 -3.18 -23.81
N VAL A 249 -11.88 -4.18 -24.41
CA VAL A 249 -13.07 -4.82 -23.84
C VAL A 249 -12.81 -6.30 -23.68
N SER A 250 -13.08 -6.83 -22.49
CA SER A 250 -12.90 -8.24 -22.14
C SER A 250 -14.01 -8.76 -21.25
N TYR A 251 -14.03 -10.06 -21.01
CA TYR A 251 -14.78 -10.66 -19.92
C TYR A 251 -13.93 -11.64 -19.12
N SER A 252 -14.21 -11.75 -17.82
CA SER A 252 -13.61 -12.71 -16.90
C SER A 252 -14.69 -13.66 -16.38
N VAL A 253 -14.38 -14.95 -16.36
CA VAL A 253 -15.31 -15.99 -15.92
C VAL A 253 -15.15 -16.22 -14.42
N ASN A 254 -16.20 -16.00 -13.66
CA ASN A 254 -16.27 -16.32 -12.25
C ASN A 254 -17.61 -16.99 -11.91
N THR A 255 -17.59 -18.33 -11.84
CA THR A 255 -18.74 -19.16 -11.46
C THR A 255 -18.67 -19.63 -10.01
N GLU A 256 -17.70 -19.15 -9.24
CA GLU A 256 -17.50 -19.58 -7.86
C GLU A 256 -18.41 -18.78 -6.90
N ASN A 257 -18.89 -19.44 -5.84
CA ASN A 257 -19.57 -18.73 -4.74
C ASN A 257 -18.52 -18.15 -3.79
N THR A 258 -18.04 -16.96 -4.13
CA THR A 258 -16.92 -16.29 -3.46
C THR A 258 -17.10 -14.77 -3.51
N ASN A 259 -16.45 -14.08 -2.57
CA ASN A 259 -16.35 -12.62 -2.55
C ASN A 259 -15.24 -12.10 -3.48
N VAL A 260 -14.41 -12.97 -4.04
CA VAL A 260 -13.43 -12.59 -5.06
C VAL A 260 -14.20 -12.18 -6.32
N ILE A 261 -13.99 -10.96 -6.79
CA ILE A 261 -14.73 -10.40 -7.94
C ILE A 261 -14.26 -11.04 -9.24
N MET A 262 -12.96 -10.95 -9.53
CA MET A 262 -12.40 -11.41 -10.80
C MET A 262 -12.28 -12.94 -10.84
N GLY A 263 -12.41 -13.51 -12.04
CA GLY A 263 -11.99 -14.89 -12.29
C GLY A 263 -10.47 -15.02 -12.35
N LYS A 264 -9.99 -16.25 -12.60
CA LYS A 264 -8.56 -16.54 -12.76
C LYS A 264 -8.00 -16.11 -14.12
N GLU A 265 -8.88 -16.01 -15.11
CA GLU A 265 -8.54 -15.68 -16.49
C GLU A 265 -9.56 -14.68 -17.06
N TYR A 266 -9.20 -14.05 -18.17
CA TYR A 266 -10.08 -13.19 -18.94
C TYR A 266 -9.84 -13.42 -20.43
N LYS A 267 -10.85 -13.08 -21.24
CA LYS A 267 -10.78 -13.11 -22.70
C LYS A 267 -11.08 -11.73 -23.26
N THR A 268 -10.16 -11.18 -24.04
CA THR A 268 -10.35 -9.95 -24.78
C THR A 268 -11.25 -10.20 -25.99
N ILE A 269 -12.24 -9.32 -26.14
CA ILE A 269 -13.25 -9.35 -27.21
C ILE A 269 -13.14 -8.15 -28.14
N TYR A 270 -12.43 -7.10 -27.73
CA TYR A 270 -12.13 -5.94 -28.58
C TYR A 270 -10.85 -5.23 -28.14
N GLY A 271 -10.06 -4.80 -29.13
CA GLY A 271 -8.88 -3.96 -28.91
C GLY A 271 -7.69 -4.74 -28.36
N ARG A 272 -7.04 -4.17 -27.34
CA ARG A 272 -5.83 -4.73 -26.70
C ARG A 272 -6.18 -5.47 -25.41
N ASP A 273 -5.27 -6.32 -24.95
CA ASP A 273 -5.37 -7.02 -23.67
C ASP A 273 -5.09 -6.10 -22.46
N THR A 274 -4.46 -4.96 -22.70
CA THR A 274 -3.99 -4.02 -21.69
C THR A 274 -4.32 -2.57 -22.07
N ILE A 275 -4.38 -1.70 -21.05
CA ILE A 275 -4.26 -0.25 -21.22
C ILE A 275 -2.87 0.20 -20.82
N LYS A 276 -2.45 1.35 -21.31
CA LYS A 276 -1.25 2.04 -20.86
C LYS A 276 -1.63 3.11 -19.84
N ASP A 277 -0.83 3.28 -18.81
CA ASP A 277 -0.86 4.47 -17.95
C ASP A 277 0.56 4.89 -17.58
N ARG A 278 0.72 6.04 -16.92
CA ARG A 278 2.03 6.57 -16.55
C ARG A 278 2.10 6.87 -15.07
N ILE A 279 3.25 6.58 -14.46
CA ILE A 279 3.65 7.09 -13.15
C ILE A 279 5.01 7.76 -13.35
N GLY A 280 5.13 9.05 -13.00
CA GLY A 280 6.34 9.82 -13.28
C GLY A 280 6.73 9.74 -14.76
N GLU A 281 7.92 9.22 -15.05
CA GLU A 281 8.44 9.06 -16.41
C GLU A 281 8.21 7.65 -17.01
N LEU A 282 7.72 6.70 -16.21
CA LEU A 282 7.59 5.29 -16.61
C LEU A 282 6.17 4.98 -17.09
N GLU A 283 6.08 4.23 -18.20
CA GLU A 283 4.82 3.76 -18.77
C GLU A 283 4.56 2.31 -18.38
N PHE A 284 3.33 2.00 -18.00
CA PHE A 284 2.93 0.66 -17.56
C PHE A 284 1.78 0.15 -18.41
N ASN A 285 1.94 -1.05 -18.96
CA ASN A 285 0.86 -1.84 -19.50
C ASN A 285 0.14 -2.53 -18.33
N ILE A 286 -1.18 -2.42 -18.32
CA ILE A 286 -2.04 -2.79 -17.20
C ILE A 286 -3.14 -3.70 -17.73
N SER A 287 -3.14 -4.96 -17.29
CA SER A 287 -4.19 -5.93 -17.61
C SER A 287 -5.40 -5.83 -16.65
N PRO A 288 -6.55 -6.47 -16.96
CA PRO A 288 -7.70 -6.54 -16.07
C PRO A 288 -7.38 -7.11 -14.68
N LEU A 289 -6.52 -8.14 -14.61
CA LEU A 289 -6.21 -8.86 -13.36
C LEU A 289 -5.12 -8.19 -12.52
N SER A 290 -4.30 -7.34 -13.13
CA SER A 290 -3.10 -6.80 -12.48
C SER A 290 -3.42 -5.77 -11.41
N PHE A 291 -2.71 -5.80 -10.29
CA PHE A 291 -2.79 -4.71 -9.33
C PHE A 291 -2.09 -3.46 -9.89
N TYR A 292 -2.75 -2.33 -9.76
CA TYR A 292 -2.23 -1.00 -10.09
C TYR A 292 -2.88 -0.01 -9.13
N GLN A 293 -2.09 0.94 -8.64
CA GLN A 293 -2.57 1.90 -7.65
C GLN A 293 -3.69 2.75 -8.23
N VAL A 294 -4.75 2.95 -7.43
CA VAL A 294 -5.98 3.54 -7.97
C VAL A 294 -5.92 5.06 -8.12
N ASN A 295 -4.94 5.72 -7.52
CA ASN A 295 -4.77 7.16 -7.56
C ASN A 295 -3.38 7.50 -8.12
N PRO A 296 -3.21 7.59 -9.45
CA PRO A 296 -1.92 7.82 -10.09
C PRO A 296 -1.20 9.08 -9.58
N VAL A 297 -1.95 10.14 -9.29
CA VAL A 297 -1.41 11.42 -8.78
C VAL A 297 -0.70 11.24 -7.44
N GLN A 298 -1.28 10.44 -6.55
CA GLN A 298 -0.66 10.15 -5.25
C GLN A 298 0.37 9.03 -5.32
N THR A 299 0.22 8.13 -6.29
CA THR A 299 1.16 7.02 -6.50
C THR A 299 2.55 7.55 -6.81
N GLU A 300 2.65 8.55 -7.69
CA GLU A 300 3.93 9.20 -7.99
C GLU A 300 4.58 9.77 -6.72
N LYS A 301 3.81 10.44 -5.85
CA LYS A 301 4.31 11.01 -4.60
C LYS A 301 4.72 9.95 -3.59
N LEU A 302 3.92 8.89 -3.45
CA LEU A 302 4.19 7.75 -2.57
C LEU A 302 5.49 7.05 -2.99
N TYR A 303 5.64 6.75 -4.28
CA TYR A 303 6.81 6.04 -4.80
C TYR A 303 8.05 6.92 -4.83
N SER A 304 7.90 8.22 -5.10
CA SER A 304 9.00 9.17 -4.93
C SER A 304 9.50 9.22 -3.48
N THR A 305 8.58 9.14 -2.51
CA THR A 305 8.96 9.06 -1.08
C THR A 305 9.68 7.74 -0.76
N ALA A 306 9.21 6.62 -1.31
CA ALA A 306 9.88 5.33 -1.14
C ALA A 306 11.29 5.34 -1.76
N LEU A 307 11.46 5.94 -2.93
CA LEU A 307 12.76 6.12 -3.59
C LEU A 307 13.67 7.07 -2.79
N GLU A 308 13.13 8.16 -2.26
CA GLU A 308 13.84 9.09 -1.37
C GLU A 308 14.33 8.38 -0.10
N PHE A 309 13.49 7.52 0.50
CA PHE A 309 13.84 6.76 1.70
C PHE A 309 14.85 5.64 1.39
N ALA A 310 14.79 5.05 0.20
CA ALA A 310 15.77 4.07 -0.27
C ALA A 310 17.15 4.71 -0.46
N ASP A 311 17.20 6.00 -0.85
CA ASP A 311 18.42 6.80 -0.99
C ASP A 311 19.50 6.06 -1.79
N LEU A 312 19.18 5.77 -3.05
CA LEU A 312 19.99 4.96 -3.96
C LEU A 312 20.97 5.87 -4.74
N SER A 313 22.23 5.44 -4.80
CA SER A 313 23.32 6.14 -5.48
C SER A 313 23.69 5.54 -6.84
N GLY A 314 23.21 4.33 -7.15
CA GLY A 314 23.46 3.62 -8.42
C GLY A 314 24.20 2.30 -8.25
N ASP A 315 24.79 2.06 -7.09
CA ASP A 315 25.61 0.89 -6.81
C ASP A 315 24.86 -0.21 -6.04
N GLU A 316 23.66 0.08 -5.55
CA GLU A 316 22.93 -0.79 -4.62
C GLU A 316 22.26 -2.00 -5.31
N ILE A 317 22.19 -3.10 -4.56
CA ILE A 317 21.33 -4.25 -4.86
C ILE A 317 20.05 -4.13 -4.02
N VAL A 318 18.91 -4.22 -4.69
CA VAL A 318 17.59 -4.01 -4.07
C VAL A 318 16.69 -5.22 -4.28
N TRP A 319 16.02 -5.66 -3.20
CA TRP A 319 14.83 -6.52 -3.32
C TRP A 319 13.55 -5.69 -3.21
N ASP A 320 12.59 -5.94 -4.10
CA ASP A 320 11.24 -5.40 -4.04
C ASP A 320 10.25 -6.56 -3.85
N LEU A 321 9.76 -6.74 -2.62
CA LEU A 321 8.85 -7.81 -2.27
C LEU A 321 7.41 -7.35 -2.45
N TYR A 322 6.57 -8.21 -3.03
CA TYR A 322 5.19 -7.90 -3.43
C TYR A 322 5.15 -6.87 -4.58
N CYS A 323 6.05 -7.03 -5.57
CA CYS A 323 6.31 -6.00 -6.58
C CYS A 323 5.15 -5.76 -7.57
N GLY A 324 4.12 -6.62 -7.60
CA GLY A 324 3.03 -6.56 -8.56
C GLY A 324 3.56 -6.56 -10.00
N ILE A 325 3.12 -5.58 -10.80
CA ILE A 325 3.60 -5.37 -12.19
C ILE A 325 4.95 -4.66 -12.28
N GLY A 326 5.74 -4.69 -11.21
CA GLY A 326 7.05 -4.05 -11.11
C GLY A 326 6.99 -2.53 -10.95
N THR A 327 5.87 -1.96 -10.47
CA THR A 327 5.76 -0.49 -10.42
C THR A 327 6.89 0.14 -9.62
N ILE A 328 7.09 -0.26 -8.37
CA ILE A 328 8.19 0.22 -7.51
C ILE A 328 9.54 -0.28 -8.04
N SER A 329 9.65 -1.57 -8.38
CA SER A 329 10.87 -2.18 -8.94
C SER A 329 11.49 -1.35 -10.07
N LEU A 330 10.68 -0.92 -11.04
CA LEU A 330 11.16 -0.18 -12.21
C LEU A 330 11.57 1.26 -11.88
N PHE A 331 10.94 1.89 -10.88
CA PHE A 331 11.43 3.17 -10.35
C PHE A 331 12.81 3.01 -9.70
N LEU A 332 12.97 2.00 -8.84
CA LEU A 332 14.23 1.73 -8.15
C LEU A 332 15.34 1.36 -9.15
N ALA A 333 15.01 0.60 -10.19
CA ALA A 333 15.99 0.12 -11.17
C ALA A 333 16.68 1.24 -11.95
N ARG A 334 16.07 2.43 -12.03
CA ARG A 334 16.72 3.62 -12.62
C ARG A 334 17.85 4.19 -11.78
N HIS A 335 17.90 3.85 -10.50
CA HIS A 335 18.81 4.43 -9.51
C HIS A 335 19.62 3.37 -8.76
N ALA A 336 19.45 2.08 -9.08
CA ALA A 336 20.15 0.96 -8.45
C ALA A 336 21.00 0.20 -9.47
N ARG A 337 22.00 -0.55 -8.98
CA ARG A 337 22.79 -1.46 -9.82
C ARG A 337 21.94 -2.62 -10.31
N LYS A 338 21.14 -3.21 -9.40
CA LYS A 338 20.29 -4.37 -9.67
C LYS A 338 19.04 -4.35 -8.78
N VAL A 339 17.89 -4.70 -9.35
CA VAL A 339 16.62 -4.85 -8.62
C VAL A 339 16.04 -6.24 -8.83
N CYS A 340 15.54 -6.85 -7.77
CA CYS A 340 14.89 -8.17 -7.80
C CYS A 340 13.48 -8.09 -7.22
N GLY A 341 12.48 -8.28 -8.07
CA GLY A 341 11.06 -8.26 -7.69
C GLY A 341 10.52 -9.65 -7.37
N VAL A 342 9.66 -9.77 -6.35
CA VAL A 342 8.92 -11.01 -6.04
C VAL A 342 7.42 -10.74 -6.04
N GLU A 343 6.66 -11.54 -6.77
CA GLU A 343 5.19 -11.46 -6.83
C GLU A 343 4.57 -12.86 -6.99
N ILE A 344 3.46 -13.13 -6.29
CA ILE A 344 2.81 -14.43 -6.25
C ILE A 344 1.97 -14.71 -7.51
N VAL A 345 1.49 -13.66 -8.18
CA VAL A 345 0.65 -13.75 -9.37
C VAL A 345 1.53 -13.83 -10.64
N PRO A 346 1.54 -14.98 -11.36
CA PRO A 346 2.38 -15.15 -12.56
C PRO A 346 2.13 -14.08 -13.64
N GLN A 347 0.87 -13.73 -13.88
CA GLN A 347 0.49 -12.72 -14.88
C GLN A 347 1.02 -11.33 -14.53
N ALA A 348 1.15 -11.00 -13.24
CA ALA A 348 1.72 -9.73 -12.83
C ALA A 348 3.24 -9.69 -13.09
N ILE A 349 3.93 -10.81 -12.96
CA ILE A 349 5.35 -10.94 -13.33
C ILE A 349 5.54 -10.87 -14.85
N ASP A 350 4.62 -11.44 -15.64
CA ASP A 350 4.66 -11.30 -17.09
C ASP A 350 4.48 -9.84 -17.51
N ASP A 351 3.53 -9.12 -16.88
CA ASP A 351 3.37 -7.67 -17.06
C ASP A 351 4.63 -6.90 -16.60
N ALA A 352 5.24 -7.28 -15.47
CA ALA A 352 6.44 -6.63 -14.95
C ALA A 352 7.62 -6.72 -15.91
N LYS A 353 7.83 -7.89 -16.52
CA LYS A 353 8.85 -8.12 -17.55
C LYS A 353 8.58 -7.29 -18.81
N GLN A 354 7.34 -7.27 -19.28
CA GLN A 354 6.95 -6.45 -20.44
C GLN A 354 7.14 -4.95 -20.16
N ASN A 355 6.81 -4.51 -18.95
CA ASN A 355 7.00 -3.13 -18.52
C ASN A 355 8.49 -2.77 -18.41
N ALA A 356 9.33 -3.69 -17.92
CA ALA A 356 10.78 -3.49 -17.89
C ALA A 356 11.32 -3.30 -19.31
N GLU A 357 10.95 -4.19 -20.23
CA GLU A 357 11.35 -4.13 -21.63
C GLU A 357 10.87 -2.83 -22.31
N SER A 358 9.59 -2.45 -22.13
CA SER A 358 9.04 -1.25 -22.76
C SER A 358 9.65 0.06 -22.24
N ASN A 359 10.18 0.06 -21.02
CA ASN A 359 10.90 1.20 -20.45
C ASN A 359 12.43 1.12 -20.64
N GLY A 360 12.93 0.10 -21.35
CA GLY A 360 14.37 -0.08 -21.58
C GLY A 360 15.18 -0.40 -20.32
N ILE A 361 14.54 -1.02 -19.32
CA ILE A 361 15.16 -1.38 -18.04
C ILE A 361 15.62 -2.84 -18.12
N SER A 362 16.93 -3.05 -18.09
CA SER A 362 17.55 -4.39 -18.21
C SER A 362 18.14 -4.94 -16.91
N ASN A 363 18.16 -4.15 -15.83
CA ASN A 363 18.72 -4.50 -14.53
C ASN A 363 17.67 -4.89 -13.48
N ALA A 364 16.45 -5.21 -13.91
CA ALA A 364 15.37 -5.72 -13.08
C ALA A 364 15.11 -7.22 -13.38
N GLU A 365 15.18 -8.05 -12.35
CA GLU A 365 14.87 -9.48 -12.41
C GLU A 365 13.61 -9.78 -11.58
N PHE A 366 12.79 -10.74 -12.02
CA PHE A 366 11.47 -10.99 -11.43
C PHE A 366 11.24 -12.47 -11.14
N TYR A 367 10.78 -12.76 -9.91
CA TYR A 367 10.55 -14.11 -9.39
C TYR A 367 9.06 -14.32 -9.07
N VAL A 368 8.51 -15.45 -9.52
CA VAL A 368 7.12 -15.84 -9.23
C VAL A 368 7.09 -16.64 -7.93
N GLY A 369 6.31 -16.20 -6.95
CA GLY A 369 6.04 -16.94 -5.72
C GLY A 369 5.71 -16.05 -4.52
N ALA A 370 5.36 -16.67 -3.40
CA ALA A 370 5.16 -15.95 -2.15
C ALA A 370 6.51 -15.43 -1.62
N ALA A 371 6.57 -14.19 -1.13
CA ALA A 371 7.82 -13.61 -0.62
C ALA A 371 8.39 -14.44 0.55
N GLU A 372 7.51 -14.96 1.41
CA GLU A 372 7.83 -15.86 2.53
C GLU A 372 8.32 -17.26 2.13
N GLU A 373 8.34 -17.57 0.82
CA GLU A 373 8.89 -18.81 0.28
C GLU A 373 10.11 -18.55 -0.61
N VAL A 374 10.00 -17.56 -1.52
CA VAL A 374 11.04 -17.22 -2.48
C VAL A 374 12.27 -16.64 -1.79
N LEU A 375 12.09 -15.67 -0.89
CA LEU A 375 13.21 -14.97 -0.25
C LEU A 375 14.01 -15.92 0.67
N PRO A 376 13.40 -16.73 1.56
CA PRO A 376 14.14 -17.69 2.36
C PRO A 376 14.82 -18.76 1.52
N ALA A 377 14.12 -19.30 0.51
CA ALA A 377 14.72 -20.31 -0.37
C ALA A 377 15.91 -19.76 -1.16
N TYR A 378 15.87 -18.48 -1.56
CA TYR A 378 16.99 -17.82 -2.23
C TYR A 378 18.17 -17.67 -1.26
N TYR A 379 17.91 -17.18 -0.05
CA TYR A 379 18.94 -17.00 0.99
C TYR A 379 19.63 -18.31 1.38
N GLU A 380 18.89 -19.41 1.48
CA GLU A 380 19.44 -20.73 1.86
C GLU A 380 20.27 -21.40 0.75
N LYS A 381 19.94 -21.15 -0.51
CA LYS A 381 20.53 -21.88 -1.66
C LYS A 381 21.68 -21.14 -2.33
N ASN A 382 21.81 -19.84 -2.11
CA ASN A 382 22.78 -18.99 -2.77
C ASN A 382 23.77 -18.40 -1.76
N SER A 383 24.86 -17.83 -2.27
CA SER A 383 25.91 -17.17 -1.47
C SER A 383 26.52 -15.98 -2.23
N ASP A 384 25.72 -15.37 -3.10
CA ASP A 384 26.08 -14.20 -3.90
C ASP A 384 25.66 -12.90 -3.20
N GLU A 385 25.94 -11.76 -3.82
CA GLU A 385 25.65 -10.45 -3.25
C GLU A 385 24.14 -10.22 -3.00
N MET A 386 23.23 -10.96 -3.66
CA MET A 386 21.79 -10.81 -3.44
C MET A 386 21.32 -11.47 -2.15
N THR A 387 22.13 -12.29 -1.48
CA THR A 387 21.83 -12.77 -0.11
C THR A 387 22.12 -11.70 0.95
N HIS A 388 22.79 -10.61 0.58
CA HIS A 388 23.07 -9.44 1.40
C HIS A 388 22.79 -8.14 0.63
N PRO A 389 21.52 -7.85 0.29
CA PRO A 389 21.15 -6.64 -0.43
C PRO A 389 21.40 -5.40 0.42
N ASP A 390 21.64 -4.26 -0.22
CA ASP A 390 21.79 -2.98 0.48
C ASP A 390 20.43 -2.45 0.97
N VAL A 391 19.38 -2.68 0.16
CA VAL A 391 18.02 -2.21 0.44
C VAL A 391 16.98 -3.31 0.20
N VAL A 392 15.99 -3.40 1.09
CA VAL A 392 14.78 -4.18 0.86
C VAL A 392 13.57 -3.25 0.88
N VAL A 393 12.78 -3.25 -0.18
CA VAL A 393 11.51 -2.55 -0.28
C VAL A 393 10.37 -3.56 -0.18
N VAL A 394 9.34 -3.24 0.60
CA VAL A 394 8.16 -4.10 0.76
C VAL A 394 6.88 -3.28 0.61
N ASP A 395 5.91 -3.79 -0.15
CA ASP A 395 4.54 -3.26 -0.24
C ASP A 395 3.51 -4.39 -0.01
N PRO A 396 3.44 -4.96 1.21
CA PRO A 396 2.63 -6.14 1.46
C PRO A 396 1.12 -5.84 1.44
N PRO A 397 0.29 -6.89 1.28
CA PRO A 397 -1.15 -6.77 1.44
C PRO A 397 -1.53 -6.34 2.88
N ARG A 398 -2.81 -6.00 3.10
CA ARG A 398 -3.33 -5.53 4.41
C ARG A 398 -2.97 -6.39 5.62
N LYS A 399 -2.67 -7.69 5.44
CA LYS A 399 -2.22 -8.58 6.52
C LYS A 399 -0.81 -8.25 7.06
N GLY A 400 -0.06 -7.38 6.38
CA GLY A 400 1.35 -7.09 6.63
C GLY A 400 2.26 -8.19 6.11
N LEU A 401 3.52 -8.17 6.55
CA LEU A 401 4.51 -9.19 6.22
C LEU A 401 4.22 -10.51 6.98
N ASP A 402 4.65 -11.61 6.37
CA ASP A 402 4.77 -12.88 7.07
C ASP A 402 6.00 -12.87 8.00
N GLU A 403 5.92 -13.53 9.14
CA GLU A 403 7.01 -13.58 10.12
C GLU A 403 8.29 -14.18 9.53
N LYS A 404 8.20 -15.24 8.71
CA LYS A 404 9.37 -15.84 8.05
C LYS A 404 10.04 -14.89 7.07
N CYS A 405 9.24 -14.04 6.42
CA CYS A 405 9.76 -13.01 5.52
C CYS A 405 10.55 -11.98 6.33
N ILE A 406 10.01 -11.46 7.44
CA ILE A 406 10.71 -10.54 8.34
C ILE A 406 12.01 -11.16 8.87
N GLU A 407 11.95 -12.38 9.40
CA GLU A 407 13.13 -13.10 9.91
C GLU A 407 14.22 -13.23 8.85
N THR A 408 13.84 -13.49 7.60
CA THR A 408 14.79 -13.62 6.50
C THR A 408 15.39 -12.27 6.12
N ILE A 409 14.58 -11.21 6.05
CA ILE A 409 15.09 -9.84 5.82
C ILE A 409 16.11 -9.47 6.90
N VAL A 410 15.81 -9.77 8.17
CA VAL A 410 16.74 -9.53 9.30
C VAL A 410 18.05 -10.30 9.11
N LYS A 411 18.00 -11.58 8.70
CA LYS A 411 19.20 -12.41 8.45
C LYS A 411 20.03 -11.92 7.27
N MET A 412 19.36 -11.47 6.20
CA MET A 412 20.01 -10.86 5.03
C MET A 412 20.70 -9.54 5.39
N ALA A 413 20.24 -8.88 6.45
CA ALA A 413 20.87 -7.74 7.09
C ALA A 413 21.08 -6.51 6.18
N PRO A 414 20.06 -6.07 5.40
CA PRO A 414 20.17 -4.85 4.60
C PRO A 414 20.46 -3.62 5.47
N GLU A 415 21.06 -2.59 4.88
CA GLU A 415 21.26 -1.32 5.58
C GLU A 415 19.91 -0.61 5.79
N LYS A 416 19.03 -0.68 4.78
CA LYS A 416 17.74 0.01 4.75
C LYS A 416 16.61 -0.96 4.42
N VAL A 417 15.51 -0.84 5.16
CA VAL A 417 14.22 -1.44 4.80
C VAL A 417 13.20 -0.33 4.59
N VAL A 418 12.69 -0.20 3.37
CA VAL A 418 11.62 0.75 3.02
C VAL A 418 10.29 0.00 2.99
N TYR A 419 9.40 0.35 3.92
CA TYR A 419 8.11 -0.29 4.07
C TYR A 419 7.01 0.64 3.57
N VAL A 420 6.32 0.26 2.50
CA VAL A 420 5.08 0.88 2.03
C VAL A 420 3.88 0.09 2.56
N SER A 421 2.91 0.75 3.18
CA SER A 421 1.77 0.07 3.81
C SER A 421 0.45 0.81 3.66
N CYS A 422 -0.57 0.07 3.24
CA CYS A 422 -1.96 0.51 3.22
C CYS A 422 -2.71 0.34 4.55
N ASP A 423 -2.08 -0.31 5.54
CA ASP A 423 -2.63 -0.52 6.88
C ASP A 423 -1.61 -0.14 7.97
N PRO A 424 -1.82 0.98 8.69
CA PRO A 424 -0.89 1.41 9.73
C PRO A 424 -0.85 0.49 10.95
N ALA A 425 -1.86 -0.35 11.18
CA ALA A 425 -1.87 -1.25 12.33
C ALA A 425 -0.93 -2.45 12.12
N THR A 426 -0.98 -3.08 10.95
CA THR A 426 -0.06 -4.18 10.62
C THR A 426 1.35 -3.67 10.37
N LEU A 427 1.51 -2.48 9.77
CA LEU A 427 2.80 -1.78 9.73
C LEU A 427 3.42 -1.63 11.12
N ALA A 428 2.64 -1.15 12.10
CA ALA A 428 3.14 -0.96 13.45
C ALA A 428 3.52 -2.27 14.14
N ARG A 429 2.75 -3.36 13.91
CA ARG A 429 3.12 -4.71 14.37
C ARG A 429 4.46 -5.14 13.78
N ASP A 430 4.66 -4.96 12.47
CA ASP A 430 5.85 -5.45 11.78
C ASP A 430 7.09 -4.62 12.15
N ILE A 431 6.95 -3.29 12.29
CA ILE A 431 7.99 -2.41 12.84
C ILE A 431 8.43 -2.88 14.21
N LYS A 432 7.51 -3.30 15.08
CA LYS A 432 7.87 -3.81 16.40
C LYS A 432 8.82 -5.01 16.29
N ILE A 433 8.51 -5.97 15.42
CA ILE A 433 9.34 -7.16 15.17
C ILE A 433 10.72 -6.75 14.65
N PHE A 434 10.80 -5.83 13.68
CA PHE A 434 12.08 -5.31 13.19
C PHE A 434 12.89 -4.64 14.31
N THR A 435 12.24 -3.84 15.16
CA THR A 435 12.93 -3.14 16.26
C THR A 435 13.41 -4.05 17.39
N GLU A 436 12.72 -5.16 17.62
CA GLU A 436 13.18 -6.23 18.50
C GLU A 436 14.40 -6.97 17.92
N ASN A 437 14.60 -6.90 16.60
CA ASN A 437 15.69 -7.54 15.85
C ASN A 437 16.79 -6.57 15.37
N GLY A 438 16.99 -5.46 16.09
CA GLY A 438 18.16 -4.59 15.89
C GLY A 438 17.95 -3.40 14.93
N TYR A 439 16.79 -3.27 14.29
CA TYR A 439 16.45 -2.09 13.51
C TYR A 439 15.85 -0.96 14.38
N ALA A 440 15.85 0.25 13.86
CA ALA A 440 15.16 1.41 14.40
C ALA A 440 14.32 2.05 13.29
N LEU A 441 13.17 2.58 13.68
CA LEU A 441 12.34 3.40 12.80
C LEU A 441 12.99 4.78 12.66
N LYS A 442 13.43 5.12 11.45
CA LYS A 442 14.21 6.34 11.17
C LYS A 442 13.36 7.47 10.60
N ARG A 443 12.40 7.17 9.71
CA ARG A 443 11.50 8.15 9.08
C ARG A 443 10.13 7.53 8.84
N VAL A 444 9.07 8.32 8.92
CA VAL A 444 7.71 7.89 8.57
C VAL A 444 6.99 9.02 7.85
N ARG A 445 6.35 8.71 6.72
CA ARG A 445 5.49 9.67 6.03
C ARG A 445 4.19 9.03 5.59
N ALA A 446 3.08 9.61 6.03
CA ALA A 446 1.75 9.23 5.57
C ALA A 446 1.46 9.86 4.19
N CYS A 447 0.63 9.20 3.40
CA CYS A 447 0.16 9.67 2.11
C CYS A 447 -1.35 9.45 1.99
N ASP A 448 -2.07 10.52 1.65
CA ASP A 448 -3.50 10.45 1.37
C ASP A 448 -3.76 9.91 -0.04
N MET A 449 -3.52 8.62 -0.22
CA MET A 449 -3.82 7.89 -1.46
C MET A 449 -5.33 7.81 -1.75
N PHE A 450 -6.16 7.86 -0.70
CA PHE A 450 -7.62 7.68 -0.80
C PHE A 450 -8.38 8.82 -0.10
N PRO A 451 -8.36 10.04 -0.66
CA PRO A 451 -9.14 11.15 -0.11
C PRO A 451 -10.62 10.79 0.07
N GLN A 452 -11.29 11.41 1.03
CA GLN A 452 -12.69 11.15 1.42
C GLN A 452 -12.94 9.79 2.12
N THR A 453 -11.91 8.94 2.24
CA THR A 453 -11.96 7.65 2.94
C THR A 453 -11.09 7.63 4.18
N VAL A 454 -11.23 6.61 5.02
CA VAL A 454 -10.43 6.41 6.24
C VAL A 454 -9.08 5.73 5.99
N HIS A 455 -8.81 5.33 4.76
CA HIS A 455 -7.58 4.64 4.37
C HIS A 455 -6.43 5.65 4.20
N VAL A 456 -5.24 5.24 4.56
CA VAL A 456 -4.00 6.03 4.50
C VAL A 456 -2.88 5.08 4.09
N GLU A 457 -2.08 5.49 3.11
CA GLU A 457 -0.82 4.80 2.78
C GLU A 457 0.29 5.40 3.65
N THR A 458 1.30 4.61 3.99
CA THR A 458 2.41 5.05 4.82
C THR A 458 3.72 4.49 4.27
N VAL A 459 4.73 5.34 4.15
CA VAL A 459 6.12 4.91 3.90
C VAL A 459 6.90 5.03 5.20
N ALA A 460 7.59 3.96 5.59
CA ALA A 460 8.46 3.94 6.75
C ALA A 460 9.87 3.51 6.34
N LEU A 461 10.88 4.19 6.87
CA LEU A 461 12.28 3.79 6.73
C LEU A 461 12.74 3.16 8.03
N LEU A 462 13.22 1.92 7.93
CA LEU A 462 13.94 1.24 8.98
C LEU A 462 15.43 1.17 8.59
N GLY A 463 16.30 1.36 9.57
CA GLY A 463 17.74 1.09 9.44
C GLY A 463 18.27 0.56 10.76
N TRP A 464 19.53 0.16 10.83
CA TRP A 464 20.11 -0.35 12.08
C TRP A 464 19.96 0.66 13.23
N LYS A 465 19.75 0.14 14.45
CA LYS A 465 19.83 0.96 15.66
C LYS A 465 21.20 1.62 15.71
N ASP A 466 21.20 2.89 16.09
CA ASP A 466 22.44 3.59 16.37
C ASP A 466 23.10 2.87 17.56
N VAL A 467 24.38 2.54 17.43
CA VAL A 467 25.11 1.82 18.48
C VAL A 467 25.47 2.81 19.58
N ASP A 468 24.71 2.79 20.68
CA ASP A 468 24.94 3.67 21.83
C ASP A 468 26.14 3.22 22.71
N GLU A 469 26.55 1.96 22.61
CA GLU A 469 27.65 1.38 23.41
C GLU A 469 28.81 0.93 22.52
N TYR A 470 29.89 1.72 22.55
CA TYR A 470 31.18 1.30 22.06
C TYR A 470 31.87 0.48 23.15
N ILE A 471 32.10 -0.82 22.91
CA ILE A 471 33.02 -1.59 23.75
C ILE A 471 34.44 -1.18 23.38
N TYR A 472 35.06 -0.38 24.23
CA TYR A 472 36.51 -0.16 24.19
C TYR A 472 37.18 -1.46 24.65
N ILE A 473 37.67 -2.25 23.70
CA ILE A 473 38.58 -3.35 24.02
C ILE A 473 39.95 -2.70 24.28
N ASP A 474 40.33 -2.58 25.56
CA ASP A 474 41.69 -2.24 25.95
C ASP A 474 42.62 -3.36 25.49
N TYR A 475 43.22 -3.16 24.32
CA TYR A 475 44.34 -3.94 23.86
C TYR A 475 45.60 -3.32 24.42
N GLU A 476 46.20 -3.93 25.46
CA GLU A 476 47.58 -3.67 25.85
C GLU A 476 48.49 -4.42 24.86
N PRO A 477 49.24 -3.71 23.99
CA PRO A 477 50.27 -4.35 23.20
C PRO A 477 51.36 -4.75 24.19
N ASP A 478 51.58 -6.05 24.35
CA ASP A 478 52.69 -6.57 25.13
C ASP A 478 53.99 -5.95 24.57
N HIS A 479 54.59 -5.02 25.32
CA HIS A 479 55.67 -4.14 24.87
C HIS A 479 57.02 -4.87 24.78
N HIS A 480 57.03 -6.09 24.28
CA HIS A 480 58.27 -6.80 24.01
C HIS A 480 58.22 -7.57 22.68
N GLN A 481 59.11 -7.15 21.79
CA GLN A 481 59.44 -7.66 20.46
C GLN A 481 58.64 -7.05 19.30
N LYS A 482 59.35 -6.28 18.47
CA LYS A 482 58.99 -6.03 17.06
C LYS A 482 58.87 -7.37 16.33
N LYS A 483 57.72 -8.04 16.44
CA LYS A 483 57.39 -9.21 15.61
C LYS A 483 56.76 -8.70 14.32
N ARG A 484 57.38 -8.99 13.18
CA ARG A 484 56.72 -8.80 11.88
C ARG A 484 55.63 -9.86 11.71
N GLY A 485 54.38 -9.52 12.07
CA GLY A 485 53.22 -10.35 11.79
C GLY A 485 52.95 -10.44 10.28
N ARG A 486 52.70 -11.65 9.76
CA ARG A 486 52.44 -11.88 8.33
C ARG A 486 50.97 -12.04 7.95
N ALA A 487 50.06 -12.00 8.93
CA ALA A 487 48.63 -12.25 8.72
C ALA A 487 47.95 -11.16 7.87
N THR A 488 47.17 -11.59 6.87
CA THR A 488 46.32 -10.71 6.06
C THR A 488 45.14 -10.19 6.89
N TYR A 489 44.45 -9.16 6.40
CA TYR A 489 43.29 -8.59 7.10
C TYR A 489 42.17 -9.63 7.22
N GLN A 490 41.97 -10.43 6.19
CA GLN A 490 40.98 -11.51 6.18
C GLN A 490 41.28 -12.59 7.22
N GLN A 491 42.55 -13.00 7.37
CA GLN A 491 42.96 -13.95 8.41
C GLN A 491 42.74 -13.39 9.82
N ILE A 492 42.89 -12.09 10.02
CA ILE A 492 42.62 -11.44 11.30
C ILE A 492 41.11 -11.40 11.57
N LYS A 493 40.30 -11.06 10.55
CA LYS A 493 38.83 -11.08 10.67
C LYS A 493 38.31 -12.47 11.01
N GLU A 494 38.76 -13.50 10.29
CA GLU A 494 38.39 -14.89 10.54
C GLU A 494 38.83 -15.34 11.93
N TYR A 495 40.04 -14.98 12.38
CA TYR A 495 40.50 -15.31 13.73
C TYR A 495 39.65 -14.65 14.82
N VAL A 496 39.35 -13.35 14.69
CA VAL A 496 38.54 -12.63 15.68
C VAL A 496 37.11 -13.16 15.71
N MET A 497 36.53 -13.48 14.55
CA MET A 497 35.22 -14.11 14.46
C MET A 497 35.22 -15.50 15.11
N ASN A 498 36.21 -16.34 14.80
CA ASN A 498 36.27 -17.71 15.31
C ASN A 498 36.62 -17.79 16.81
N THR A 499 37.40 -16.83 17.33
CA THR A 499 37.90 -16.87 18.71
C THR A 499 37.01 -16.07 19.66
N HIS A 500 36.40 -14.99 19.17
CA HIS A 500 35.66 -14.04 19.99
C HIS A 500 34.21 -13.80 19.53
N GLY A 501 33.79 -14.33 18.37
CA GLY A 501 32.44 -14.15 17.85
C GLY A 501 32.14 -12.71 17.40
N LEU A 502 33.18 -11.92 17.13
CA LEU A 502 33.06 -10.50 16.81
C LEU A 502 33.43 -10.23 15.35
N HIS A 503 32.63 -9.39 14.68
CA HIS A 503 32.99 -8.82 13.40
C HIS A 503 33.86 -7.58 13.60
N VAL A 504 34.96 -7.49 12.86
CA VAL A 504 35.89 -6.34 12.89
C VAL A 504 36.13 -5.80 11.48
N SER A 505 36.12 -4.48 11.32
CA SER A 505 36.32 -3.86 10.03
C SER A 505 37.79 -3.89 9.61
N SER A 506 38.06 -3.69 8.32
CA SER A 506 39.43 -3.52 7.83
C SER A 506 40.08 -2.25 8.40
N LEU A 507 39.28 -1.24 8.73
CA LEU A 507 39.75 0.03 9.30
C LEU A 507 40.23 -0.15 10.74
N ASP A 508 39.49 -0.89 11.57
CA ASP A 508 39.86 -1.16 12.97
C ASP A 508 41.19 -1.93 13.05
N ILE A 509 41.33 -2.94 12.19
CA ILE A 509 42.57 -3.72 12.07
C ILE A 509 43.74 -2.81 11.69
N ALA A 510 43.54 -1.85 10.79
CA ALA A 510 44.57 -0.92 10.37
C ALA A 510 45.00 0.04 11.50
N GLN A 511 44.04 0.59 12.24
CA GLN A 511 44.29 1.50 13.35
C GLN A 511 45.02 0.82 14.51
N ILE A 512 44.67 -0.43 14.84
CA ILE A 512 45.38 -1.22 15.87
C ILE A 512 46.80 -1.55 15.41
N LYS A 513 47.00 -1.94 14.14
CA LYS A 513 48.34 -2.20 13.60
C LYS A 513 49.27 -1.00 13.71
N ASP A 514 48.76 0.21 13.44
CA ASP A 514 49.50 1.47 13.63
C ASP A 514 49.88 1.70 15.09
N LYS A 515 48.92 1.57 16.02
CA LYS A 515 49.15 1.75 17.46
C LYS A 515 50.21 0.78 18.00
N CYS A 516 50.25 -0.43 17.47
CA CYS A 516 51.19 -1.47 17.89
C CYS A 516 52.56 -1.40 17.18
N GLY A 517 52.77 -0.40 16.30
CA GLY A 517 54.04 -0.23 15.60
C GLY A 517 54.33 -1.30 14.55
N PHE A 518 53.30 -1.98 14.03
CA PHE A 518 53.47 -2.82 12.85
C PHE A 518 53.63 -1.92 11.62
N GLU A 519 54.71 -2.11 10.85
CA GLU A 519 54.85 -1.46 9.55
C GLU A 519 53.62 -1.80 8.71
N LYS A 520 52.84 -0.78 8.32
CA LYS A 520 51.89 -0.89 7.21
C LYS A 520 52.68 -1.46 6.06
N ARG A 521 52.34 -2.68 5.62
CA ARG A 521 52.82 -3.14 4.32
C ARG A 521 52.38 -2.09 3.33
N ASP A 522 53.29 -1.68 2.44
CA ASP A 522 52.88 -1.06 1.20
C ASP A 522 51.81 -1.98 0.61
N ASN A 523 50.57 -1.49 0.60
CA ASN A 523 49.53 -2.13 -0.17
C ASN A 523 50.03 -2.10 -1.61
N TYR A 524 50.44 -3.25 -2.16
CA TYR A 524 50.66 -3.45 -3.59
C TYR A 524 49.33 -3.47 -4.36
N ASN A 525 48.39 -2.61 -3.95
CA ASN A 525 47.28 -2.14 -4.77
C ASN A 525 47.30 -0.61 -4.73
N LYS A 526 48.42 -0.02 -5.18
CA LYS A 526 48.33 1.12 -6.07
C LYS A 526 48.03 0.50 -7.45
N GLY A 527 46.94 0.81 -8.12
CA GLY A 527 46.23 2.05 -7.94
C GLY A 527 47.07 3.24 -8.37
N LYS A 528 46.62 4.41 -7.97
CA LYS A 528 46.06 5.35 -8.96
C LYS A 528 44.62 5.54 -8.51
N GLU A 529 44.39 6.74 -8.01
CA GLU A 529 43.19 7.57 -8.10
C GLU A 529 41.86 6.79 -8.24
N GLY A 530 41.02 6.70 -7.23
CA GLY A 530 41.01 7.45 -5.98
C GLY A 530 39.61 7.37 -5.41
N HIS A 531 39.22 6.17 -4.94
CA HIS A 531 37.97 6.03 -4.20
C HIS A 531 38.20 6.51 -2.77
N ARG A 532 37.64 7.69 -2.50
CA ARG A 532 37.28 8.15 -1.16
C ARG A 532 36.01 7.42 -0.75
N VAL A 533 35.96 6.95 0.50
CA VAL A 533 34.70 6.86 1.25
C VAL A 533 34.96 7.39 2.68
N PRO A 534 34.25 8.44 3.12
CA PRO A 534 34.20 8.89 4.51
C PRO A 534 33.45 7.89 5.41
N ILE A 535 33.66 8.08 6.72
CA ILE A 535 33.10 7.37 7.88
C ILE A 535 31.58 7.43 7.91
#